data_AF-A0A7K3ZK49-F1
#
_entry.id   AF-A0A7K3ZK49-F1
#
_cell.length_a   1.000
_cell.length_b   1.000
_cell.length_c   1.000
_cell.angle_alpha   90.00
_cell.angle_beta   90.00
_cell.angle_gamma   90.00
#
_symmetry.space_group_name_H-M   'P 1'
#
loop_
_entity.id
_entity.type
_entity.pdbx_description
1 polymer ?
#
loop_
_entity_poly.entity_id
_entity_poly.type
_entity_poly.pdbx_seq_one_letter_code
_entity_poly.pdbx_strand_id
1 'polypeptide(L)' 'MGAADMGKTLVATLISLVVFIIMAIIVFLLTLFIIKVAGEAVFAGQTLDIGFACVAAAVLTAGSLIGGGAIHVMTD' A
#
# COMPACT_ATOMS: atom_id res chain seq x y z
N MET A 1 27.39 -19.59 -8.43
CA MET A 1 26.60 -19.55 -7.18
C MET A 1 26.35 -20.97 -6.73
N GLY A 2 26.78 -21.35 -5.54
CA GLY A 2 26.49 -22.68 -5.00
C GLY A 2 25.02 -22.78 -4.56
N ALA A 3 24.49 -24.00 -4.46
CA ALA A 3 23.09 -24.23 -4.05
C ALA A 3 22.74 -23.58 -2.69
N ALA A 4 23.71 -23.49 -1.78
CA ALA A 4 23.56 -22.81 -0.49
C ALA A 4 23.40 -21.28 -0.62
N ASP A 5 24.02 -20.65 -1.61
CA ASP A 5 23.87 -19.22 -1.88
C ASP A 5 22.50 -18.92 -2.48
N MET A 6 22.02 -19.82 -3.35
CA MET A 6 20.71 -19.72 -3.98
C MET A 6 19.56 -19.84 -2.96
N GLY A 7 19.72 -20.73 -1.97
CA GLY A 7 18.76 -20.87 -0.85
C GLY A 7 18.70 -19.64 0.05
N LYS A 8 19.85 -19.02 0.37
CA LYS A 8 19.89 -17.76 1.15
C LYS A 8 19.21 -16.61 0.41
N THR A 9 19.42 -16.49 -0.90
CA THR A 9 18.77 -15.48 -1.73
C THR A 9 17.26 -15.65 -1.74
N LEU A 10 16.74 -16.88 -1.86
CA LEU A 10 15.30 -17.15 -1.85
C LEU A 10 14.65 -16.71 -0.52
N VAL A 11 15.27 -17.05 0.61
CA VAL A 11 14.79 -16.67 1.94
C VAL A 11 14.82 -15.15 2.12
N ALA A 12 15.88 -14.47 1.67
CA ALA A 12 15.96 -13.03 1.72
C ALA A 12 14.84 -12.34 0.91
N THR A 13 14.53 -12.85 -0.28
CA THR A 13 13.44 -12.34 -1.12
C THR A 13 12.06 -12.54 -0.48
N LEU A 14 11.85 -13.68 0.19
CA LEU A 14 10.58 -13.91 0.90
C LEU A 14 10.41 -12.97 2.09
N ILE A 15 11.49 -12.73 2.85
CA ILE A 15 11.46 -11.78 3.97
C ILE A 15 11.20 -10.36 3.46
N SER A 16 11.86 -9.93 2.38
CA SER A 16 11.64 -8.59 1.82
C SER A 16 10.21 -8.41 1.32
N LEU A 17 9.63 -9.44 0.68
CA LEU A 17 8.22 -9.44 0.26
C LEU A 17 7.28 -9.25 1.46
N VAL A 18 7.51 -9.97 2.57
CA VAL A 18 6.70 -9.84 3.79
C VAL A 18 6.77 -8.41 4.34
N VAL A 19 7.96 -7.83 4.42
CA VAL A 19 8.13 -6.44 4.87
C VAL A 19 7.38 -5.47 3.96
N PHE A 20 7.42 -5.68 2.65
CA PHE A 20 6.71 -4.85 1.68
C PHE A 20 5.19 -4.93 1.84
N ILE A 21 4.65 -6.13 2.07
CA ILE A 21 3.22 -6.34 2.34
C ILE A 21 2.81 -5.60 3.62
N ILE A 22 3.59 -5.70 4.69
CA ILE A 22 3.30 -5.00 5.95
C ILE A 22 3.28 -3.49 5.74
N MET A 23 4.26 -2.95 5.00
CA MET A 23 4.28 -1.52 4.67
C MET A 23 3.07 -1.09 3.84
N ALA A 24 2.68 -1.88 2.83
CA ALA A 24 1.50 -1.59 2.01
C ALA A 24 0.21 -1.58 2.85
N ILE A 25 0.08 -2.49 3.83
CA ILE A 25 -1.06 -2.51 4.76
C ILE A 25 -1.10 -1.25 5.62
N ILE A 26 0.05 -0.81 6.15
CA ILE A 26 0.13 0.41 6.96
C ILE A 26 -0.30 1.62 6.14
N VAL A 27 0.20 1.76 4.91
CA VAL A 27 -0.19 2.85 4.00
C VAL A 27 -1.70 2.80 3.73
N PHE A 28 -2.25 1.63 3.43
CA PHE A 28 -3.68 1.46 3.20
C PHE A 28 -4.52 1.92 4.40
N LEU A 29 -4.15 1.53 5.62
CA LEU A 29 -4.87 1.91 6.84
C LEU A 29 -4.82 3.42 7.10
N LEU A 30 -3.66 4.05 6.86
CA LEU A 30 -3.51 5.50 6.96
C LEU A 30 -4.38 6.23 5.92
N THR A 31 -4.35 5.77 4.67
CA THR A 31 -5.18 6.33 3.59
C THR A 31 -6.67 6.18 3.91
N LEU A 32 -7.09 5.02 4.42
CA LEU A 32 -8.47 4.76 4.84
C LEU A 32 -8.90 5.73 5.96
N PHE A 33 -8.05 5.93 6.95
CA PHE A 33 -8.32 6.87 8.04
C PHE A 33 -8.51 8.29 7.50
N ILE A 34 -7.61 8.75 6.62
CA ILE A 34 -7.68 10.08 6.00
C ILE A 34 -8.97 10.23 5.20
N ILE A 35 -9.31 9.26 4.34
CA ILE A 35 -10.53 9.31 3.51
C ILE A 35 -11.78 9.35 4.37
N LYS A 36 -11.84 8.53 5.42
CA LYS A 36 -13.00 8.49 6.30
C LYS A 36 -13.20 9.83 7.01
N VAL A 37 -12.16 10.36 7.62
CA VAL A 37 -12.21 11.66 8.32
C VAL A 37 -12.52 12.79 7.34
N ALA A 38 -11.87 12.82 6.19
CA ALA A 38 -12.10 13.84 5.17
C ALA A 38 -13.52 13.78 4.59
N GLY A 39 -14.03 12.57 4.32
CA GLY A 39 -15.39 12.37 3.84
C GLY A 39 -16.43 12.86 4.85
N GLU A 40 -16.31 12.45 6.11
CA GLU A 40 -17.21 12.90 7.17
C GLU A 40 -17.13 14.42 7.40
N ALA A 41 -15.94 15.03 7.27
CA ALA A 41 -15.76 16.48 7.37
C ALA A 41 -16.38 17.25 6.18
N VAL A 42 -16.21 16.77 4.95
CA VAL A 42 -16.70 17.43 3.73
C VAL A 42 -18.22 17.30 3.61
N PHE A 43 -18.79 16.16 3.98
CA PHE A 43 -20.23 15.91 3.90
C PHE A 43 -20.98 16.28 5.18
N ALA A 44 -20.46 17.25 5.94
CA ALA A 44 -21.08 17.87 7.11
C ALA A 44 -21.57 16.85 8.17
N GLY A 45 -20.77 15.82 8.45
CA GLY A 45 -21.05 14.83 9.50
C GLY A 45 -21.93 13.67 9.05
N GLN A 46 -22.26 13.54 7.76
CA GLN A 46 -22.81 12.29 7.25
C GLN A 46 -21.76 11.18 7.38
N THR A 47 -22.12 10.08 8.05
CA THR A 47 -21.25 8.91 8.20
C THR A 47 -20.96 8.30 6.84
N LEU A 48 -19.69 8.30 6.44
CA LEU A 48 -19.25 7.59 5.25
C LEU A 48 -19.25 6.09 5.53
N ASP A 49 -19.94 5.33 4.68
CA ASP A 49 -19.94 3.88 4.77
C ASP A 49 -18.51 3.32 4.63
N ILE A 50 -18.19 2.37 5.50
CA ILE A 50 -16.85 1.77 5.57
C ILE A 50 -16.50 1.03 4.27
N GLY A 51 -17.46 0.40 3.61
CA GLY A 51 -17.23 -0.29 2.35
C GLY A 51 -16.70 0.66 1.27
N PHE A 52 -17.34 1.82 1.12
CA PHE A 52 -16.89 2.83 0.17
C PHE A 52 -15.54 3.46 0.54
N ALA A 53 -15.30 3.73 1.83
CA ALA A 53 -14.02 4.23 2.30
C ALA A 53 -12.88 3.23 2.03
N CYS A 54 -13.12 1.93 2.23
CA CYS A 54 -12.18 0.85 1.92
C CYS A 54 -11.87 0.78 0.42
N VAL A 55 -12.88 0.87 -0.44
CA VAL A 55 -12.67 0.85 -1.89
C VAL A 55 -11.85 2.06 -2.35
N ALA A 56 -12.17 3.26 -1.87
CA ALA A 56 -11.41 4.46 -2.19
C ALA A 56 -9.95 4.37 -1.70
N ALA A 57 -9.73 3.86 -0.48
CA ALA A 57 -8.40 3.63 0.06
C ALA A 57 -7.62 2.58 -0.75
N ALA A 58 -8.29 1.52 -1.22
CA ALA A 58 -7.67 0.46 -2.01
C ALA A 58 -7.22 1.00 -3.36
N VAL A 59 -8.08 1.77 -4.05
CA VAL A 59 -7.75 2.38 -5.34
C VAL A 59 -6.60 3.37 -5.21
N LEU A 60 -6.62 4.22 -4.18
CA LEU A 60 -5.53 5.17 -3.95
C LEU A 60 -4.22 4.47 -3.58
N THR A 61 -4.26 3.45 -2.73
CA THR A 61 -3.07 2.67 -2.38
C THR A 61 -2.49 1.94 -3.59
N ALA A 62 -3.34 1.30 -4.40
CA ALA A 62 -2.93 0.66 -5.65
C ALA A 62 -2.36 1.69 -6.64
N GLY A 63 -3.01 2.84 -6.79
CA GLY A 63 -2.54 3.94 -7.63
C GLY A 63 -1.19 4.50 -7.17
N SER A 64 -0.97 4.66 -5.86
CA SER A 64 0.31 5.11 -5.30
C SER A 64 1.43 4.10 -5.50
N LEU A 65 1.14 2.80 -5.43
CA LEU A 65 2.13 1.75 -5.71
C LEU A 65 2.50 1.70 -7.20
N ILE A 66 1.51 1.84 -8.10
CA ILE A 66 1.74 1.88 -9.56
C ILE A 66 2.48 3.16 -9.95
N GLY A 67 2.03 4.31 -9.47
CA GLY A 67 2.62 5.61 -9.79
C GLY A 67 4.00 5.82 -9.17
N GLY A 68 4.21 5.38 -7.93
CA GLY A 68 5.51 5.43 -7.26
C GLY A 68 6.54 4.50 -7.91
N GLY A 69 6.10 3.35 -8.41
CA GLY A 69 6.94 2.46 -9.22
C GLY A 69 7.42 3.13 -10.50
N ALA A 70 6.54 3.84 -11.21
CA ALA A 70 6.88 4.54 -12.45
C ALA A 70 7.88 5.70 -12.26
N ILE A 71 7.83 6.42 -11.13
CA ILE A 71 8.78 7.50 -10.83
C ILE A 71 10.22 6.97 -10.68
N HIS A 72 10.40 5.78 -10.12
CA HIS A 72 11.72 5.17 -9.97
C HIS A 72 12.36 4.80 -11.32
N VAL A 73 11.56 4.37 -12.32
CA VAL A 73 12.06 3.94 -13.64
C VAL A 73 12.38 5.13 -14.57
N MET A 74 11.85 6.33 -14.29
CA MET A 74 12.07 7.52 -15.12
C MET A 74 13.30 8.35 -14.72
N THR A 75 13.96 8.00 -13.61
CA THR A 75 15.17 8.67 -13.12
C THR A 75 16.48 7.97 -13.49
N ASP A 76 16.42 6.88 -14.26
CA ASP A 76 17.59 6.22 -14.89
C ASP A 76 17.79 6.69 -16.35
#